data_AF-A0A0D0VKK3-F1
#
_entry.id   AF-A0A0D0VKK3-F1
#
_cell.length_a   1.000
_cell.length_b   1.000
_cell.length_c   1.000
_cell.angle_alpha   90.00
_cell.angle_beta   90.00
_cell.angle_gamma   90.00
#
_symmetry.space_group_name_H-M   'P 1'
#
loop_
_entity.id
_entity.type
_entity.pdbx_description
1 polymer ?
#
loop_
_entity_poly.entity_id
_entity_poly.type
_entity_poly.pdbx_seq_one_letter_code
_entity_poly.pdbx_strand_id
1 'polypeptide(L)'
;MDDSTRRALELENECADSMAARGYRVHQNPTPAETGDARERTGDHGNPDKDPDYLVEGHVFDCYSPAAHTSVRNVWSQVREKIDDEQTQRVVVNLQDWEGDPAALRRQFDDWPIDGLKELAVVKPDGTIQQIIRRD
;
A
#
# COMPACT_ATOMS: atom_id res chain seq x y z
N MET A 1 -11.18 -18.12 -11.55
CA MET A 1 -10.83 -16.73 -11.19
C MET A 1 -11.70 -15.82 -12.02
N ASP A 2 -12.53 -15.00 -11.37
CA ASP A 2 -13.30 -13.95 -12.04
C ASP A 2 -12.40 -12.79 -12.50
N ASP A 3 -12.92 -11.95 -13.38
CA ASP A 3 -12.15 -10.88 -14.02
C ASP A 3 -11.69 -9.80 -13.03
N SER A 4 -12.48 -9.54 -11.98
CA SER A 4 -12.10 -8.61 -10.91
C SER A 4 -10.88 -9.09 -10.13
N THR A 5 -10.82 -10.37 -9.78
CA THR A 5 -9.68 -10.94 -9.05
C THR A 5 -8.42 -10.91 -9.93
N ARG A 6 -8.55 -11.15 -11.24
CA ARG A 6 -7.43 -11.05 -12.18
C ARG A 6 -6.89 -9.62 -12.27
N ARG A 7 -7.79 -8.63 -12.43
CA ARG A 7 -7.40 -7.22 -12.50
C ARG A 7 -6.71 -6.74 -11.21
N ALA A 8 -7.17 -7.20 -10.05
CA ALA A 8 -6.54 -6.87 -8.77
C ALA A 8 -5.08 -7.34 -8.73
N LEU A 9 -4.79 -8.58 -9.15
CA LEU A 9 -3.42 -9.09 -9.23
C LEU A 9 -2.57 -8.37 -10.29
N GLU A 10 -3.17 -8.02 -11.43
CA GLU A 10 -2.48 -7.22 -12.46
C GLU A 10 -2.07 -5.86 -11.90
N LEU A 11 -2.97 -5.16 -11.20
CA LEU A 11 -2.70 -3.86 -10.58
C LEU A 11 -1.64 -3.94 -9.46
N GLU A 12 -1.62 -5.03 -8.71
CA GLU A 12 -0.58 -5.29 -7.71
C GLU A 12 0.80 -5.44 -8.38
N ASN A 13 0.89 -6.19 -9.48
CA ASN A 13 2.14 -6.36 -10.22
C ASN A 13 2.57 -5.05 -10.93
N GLU A 14 1.64 -4.35 -11.58
CA GLU A 14 1.89 -3.05 -12.23
C GLU A 14 2.41 -2.00 -11.23
N CYS A 15 1.90 -2.02 -10.00
CA CYS A 15 2.37 -1.17 -8.91
C CYS A 15 3.83 -1.50 -8.54
N ALA A 16 4.14 -2.77 -8.35
CA ALA A 16 5.51 -3.23 -8.04
C ALA A 16 6.50 -2.85 -9.16
N ASP A 17 6.13 -3.03 -10.42
CA ASP A 17 6.94 -2.64 -11.58
C ASP A 17 7.19 -1.12 -11.62
N SER A 18 6.15 -0.32 -11.34
CA SER A 18 6.27 1.15 -11.29
C SER A 18 7.22 1.60 -10.18
N MET A 19 7.19 0.95 -9.02
CA MET A 19 8.12 1.20 -7.92
C MET A 19 9.55 0.81 -8.27
N ALA A 20 9.75 -0.39 -8.83
CA ALA A 20 11.06 -0.87 -9.26
C ALA A 20 11.67 0.03 -10.34
N ALA A 21 10.87 0.51 -11.30
CA ALA A 21 11.30 1.45 -12.34
C ALA A 21 11.79 2.79 -11.78
N ARG A 22 11.36 3.16 -10.57
CA ARG A 22 11.84 4.35 -9.84
C ARG A 22 13.00 4.07 -8.88
N GLY A 23 13.54 2.85 -8.90
CA GLY A 23 14.74 2.45 -8.17
C GLY A 23 14.50 1.87 -6.78
N TYR A 24 13.25 1.63 -6.40
CA TYR A 24 12.95 0.90 -5.15
C TYR A 24 13.25 -0.59 -5.32
N ARG A 25 13.83 -1.20 -4.29
CA ARG A 25 13.91 -2.66 -4.16
C ARG A 25 12.56 -3.17 -3.67
N VAL A 26 11.86 -3.87 -4.54
CA VAL A 26 10.56 -4.48 -4.26
C VAL A 26 10.71 -6.00 -4.31
N HIS A 27 10.34 -6.68 -3.24
CA HIS A 27 10.18 -8.14 -3.18
C HIS A 27 8.70 -8.44 -3.02
N GLN A 28 8.08 -9.07 -4.02
CA GLN A 28 6.65 -9.41 -3.99
C GLN A 28 6.42 -10.78 -3.37
N ASN A 29 5.25 -10.95 -2.75
CA ASN A 29 4.82 -12.20 -2.14
C ASN A 29 5.86 -12.78 -1.15
N PRO A 30 6.33 -11.99 -0.16
CA PRO A 30 7.26 -12.50 0.84
C PRO A 30 6.66 -13.68 1.59
N THR A 31 7.50 -14.67 1.88
CA THR A 31 7.11 -15.78 2.74
C THR A 31 6.81 -15.30 4.17
N PRO A 32 6.07 -16.07 4.98
CA PRO A 32 5.84 -15.73 6.39
C PRO A 32 7.13 -15.51 7.19
N ALA A 33 8.19 -16.27 6.88
CA ALA A 33 9.50 -16.11 7.51
C ALA A 33 10.15 -14.76 7.13
N GLU A 34 10.15 -14.41 5.84
CA GLU A 34 10.69 -13.12 5.38
C GLU A 34 9.92 -11.93 5.94
N THR A 35 8.59 -12.05 6.05
CA THR A 35 7.73 -11.05 6.69
C THR A 35 8.05 -10.90 8.18
N GLY A 36 8.23 -12.01 8.89
CA GLY A 36 8.64 -12.01 10.30
C GLY A 36 10.00 -11.34 10.51
N ASP A 37 11.01 -11.74 9.74
CA ASP A 37 12.35 -11.17 9.80
C ASP A 37 12.36 -9.67 9.46
N ALA A 38 11.55 -9.25 8.47
CA ALA A 38 11.39 -7.85 8.13
C ALA A 38 10.81 -7.05 9.30
N ARG A 39 9.70 -7.52 9.89
CA ARG A 39 9.04 -6.87 11.04
C ARG A 39 9.98 -6.75 12.24
N GLU A 40 10.72 -7.81 12.57
CA GLU A 40 11.72 -7.79 13.66
C GLU A 40 12.81 -6.73 13.41
N ARG A 41 13.38 -6.71 12.20
CA ARG A 41 14.46 -5.79 11.82
C ARG A 41 14.01 -4.33 11.80
N THR A 42 12.74 -4.06 11.50
CA THR A 42 12.21 -2.70 11.37
C THR A 42 11.48 -2.21 12.61
N GLY A 43 11.29 -3.07 13.62
CA GLY A 43 10.47 -2.77 14.79
C GLY A 43 8.99 -2.61 14.46
N ASP A 44 8.55 -3.23 13.36
CA ASP A 44 7.14 -3.30 13.01
C ASP A 44 6.48 -4.49 13.71
N HIS A 45 5.15 -4.42 13.83
CA HIS A 45 4.31 -5.50 14.30
C HIS A 45 3.26 -5.83 13.26
N GLY A 46 2.69 -7.01 13.35
CA GLY A 46 1.60 -7.43 12.50
C GLY A 46 1.18 -8.86 12.82
N ASN A 47 -0.02 -9.22 12.37
CA ASN A 47 -0.56 -10.55 12.50
C ASN A 47 0.28 -11.53 11.64
N PRO A 48 0.81 -12.63 12.21
CA PRO A 48 1.61 -13.62 11.48
C PRO A 48 0.80 -14.47 10.48
N ASP A 49 -0.53 -14.49 10.60
CA ASP A 49 -1.43 -15.22 9.70
C ASP A 49 -1.83 -14.38 8.46
N LYS A 50 -1.27 -13.18 8.31
CA LYS A 50 -1.50 -12.29 7.16
C LYS A 50 -0.35 -12.39 6.16
N ASP A 51 -0.70 -12.37 4.89
CA ASP A 51 0.22 -12.38 3.76
C ASP A 51 0.28 -10.97 3.14
N PRO A 52 1.26 -10.13 3.51
CA PRO A 52 1.39 -8.81 2.91
C PRO A 52 1.94 -8.89 1.49
N ASP A 53 1.63 -7.88 0.67
CA ASP A 53 1.95 -7.93 -0.76
C ASP A 53 3.46 -7.78 -1.03
N TYR A 54 4.15 -6.89 -0.28
CA TYR A 54 5.52 -6.50 -0.59
C TYR A 54 6.46 -6.40 0.62
N LEU A 55 7.75 -6.62 0.35
CA LEU A 55 8.83 -5.93 1.07
C LEU A 55 9.42 -4.84 0.17
N VAL A 56 9.21 -3.58 0.55
CA VAL A 56 9.80 -2.40 -0.13
C VAL A 56 10.94 -1.88 0.72
N GLU A 57 12.16 -1.88 0.18
CA GLU A 57 13.37 -1.55 0.93
C GLU A 57 13.50 -2.33 2.25
N GLY A 58 12.97 -3.56 2.25
CA GLY A 58 12.95 -4.44 3.41
C GLY A 58 11.90 -4.11 4.48
N HIS A 59 10.93 -3.23 4.20
CA HIS A 59 9.76 -2.95 5.03
C HIS A 59 8.53 -3.64 4.47
N VAL A 60 7.66 -4.15 5.35
CA VAL A 60 6.36 -4.71 4.94
C VAL A 60 5.44 -3.60 4.44
N PHE A 61 4.87 -3.81 3.26
CA PHE A 61 3.85 -2.97 2.64
C PHE A 61 2.73 -3.83 2.08
N ASP A 62 1.51 -3.28 2.07
CA ASP A 62 0.45 -3.75 1.17
C ASP A 62 0.24 -2.76 0.03
N CYS A 63 -0.28 -3.28 -1.07
CA CYS A 63 -0.89 -2.55 -2.15
C CYS A 63 -2.39 -2.36 -1.91
N TYR A 64 -2.89 -1.20 -2.29
CA TYR A 64 -4.32 -0.99 -2.44
C TYR A 64 -4.61 -0.22 -3.74
N SER A 65 -5.42 -0.83 -4.60
CA SER A 65 -5.79 -0.26 -5.91
C SER A 65 -7.29 0.06 -5.93
N PRO A 66 -7.71 1.29 -5.62
CA PRO A 66 -9.12 1.64 -5.63
C PRO A 66 -9.70 1.63 -7.05
N ALA A 67 -10.94 1.13 -7.18
CA ALA A 67 -11.72 1.27 -8.41
C ALA A 67 -11.99 2.75 -8.76
N ALA A 68 -12.23 3.03 -10.04
CA ALA A 68 -12.42 4.37 -10.62
C ALA A 68 -13.22 5.36 -9.77
N HIS A 69 -14.38 4.93 -9.26
CA HIS A 69 -15.30 5.80 -8.53
C HIS A 69 -15.31 5.58 -7.02
N THR A 70 -14.29 4.92 -6.46
CA THR A 70 -14.13 4.80 -5.01
C THR A 70 -13.93 6.19 -4.40
N SER A 71 -14.77 6.54 -3.41
CA SER A 71 -14.66 7.84 -2.75
C SER A 71 -13.36 7.95 -1.94
N VAL A 72 -12.83 9.17 -1.77
CA VAL A 72 -11.67 9.46 -0.92
C VAL A 72 -11.84 8.88 0.49
N ARG A 73 -13.06 8.99 1.06
CA ARG A 73 -13.37 8.44 2.37
C ARG A 73 -13.27 6.91 2.39
N ASN A 74 -13.70 6.24 1.33
CA ASN A 74 -13.60 4.79 1.23
C ASN A 74 -12.15 4.33 1.02
N VAL A 75 -11.34 5.06 0.24
CA VAL A 75 -9.90 4.78 0.15
C VAL A 75 -9.26 4.83 1.54
N TRP A 76 -9.56 5.89 2.32
CA TRP A 76 -9.11 6.01 3.69
C TRP A 76 -9.57 4.85 4.57
N SER A 77 -10.84 4.44 4.46
CA SER A 77 -11.39 3.32 5.24
C SER A 77 -10.71 2.00 4.91
N GLN A 78 -10.43 1.70 3.64
CA GLN A 78 -9.73 0.47 3.26
C GLN A 78 -8.29 0.45 3.73
N VAL A 79 -7.60 1.60 3.70
CA VAL A 79 -6.27 1.70 4.30
C VAL A 79 -6.34 1.45 5.79
N ARG A 80 -7.28 2.10 6.50
CA ARG A 80 -7.47 1.89 7.93
C ARG A 80 -7.76 0.43 8.27
N GLU A 81 -8.64 -0.24 7.53
CA GLU A 81 -8.97 -1.64 7.74
C GLU A 81 -7.70 -2.52 7.72
N LYS A 82 -6.79 -2.31 6.76
CA LYS A 82 -5.51 -3.04 6.69
C LYS A 82 -4.61 -2.81 7.92
N ILE A 83 -4.65 -1.61 8.51
CA ILE A 83 -3.90 -1.29 9.73
C ILE A 83 -4.56 -1.90 10.96
N ASP A 84 -5.88 -1.76 11.10
CA ASP A 84 -6.67 -2.29 12.21
C ASP A 84 -6.61 -3.84 12.24
N ASP A 85 -6.52 -4.48 11.07
CA ASP A 85 -6.32 -5.93 10.90
C ASP A 85 -4.88 -6.41 11.16
N GLU A 86 -3.97 -5.49 11.48
CA GLU A 86 -2.54 -5.73 11.68
C GLU A 86 -1.88 -6.41 10.46
N GLN A 87 -2.40 -6.18 9.24
CA GLN A 87 -1.82 -6.74 8.02
C GLN A 87 -0.51 -6.03 7.67
N THR A 88 -0.52 -4.70 7.76
CA THR A 88 0.63 -3.85 7.47
C THR A 88 0.62 -2.61 8.34
N GLN A 89 1.75 -1.89 8.35
CA GLN A 89 1.86 -0.53 8.89
C GLN A 89 2.16 0.49 7.81
N ARG A 90 2.29 0.05 6.55
CA ARG A 90 2.62 0.89 5.41
C ARG A 90 1.83 0.45 4.18
N VAL A 91 1.32 1.42 3.43
CA VAL A 91 0.49 1.13 2.26
C VAL A 91 0.99 1.91 1.05
N VAL A 92 1.04 1.24 -0.09
CA VAL A 92 1.13 1.87 -1.40
C VAL A 92 -0.26 1.90 -2.01
N VAL A 93 -0.80 3.08 -2.28
CA VAL A 93 -2.06 3.22 -2.99
C VAL A 93 -1.78 3.40 -4.48
N ASN A 94 -2.14 2.40 -5.28
CA ASN A 94 -1.99 2.45 -6.73
C ASN A 94 -3.18 3.18 -7.35
N LEU A 95 -2.95 4.38 -7.89
CA LEU A 95 -4.00 5.23 -8.47
C LEU A 95 -4.22 4.98 -9.97
N GLN A 96 -3.67 3.90 -10.54
CA GLN A 96 -3.73 3.58 -11.97
C GLN A 96 -5.16 3.68 -12.53
N ASP A 97 -6.12 3.07 -11.85
CA ASP A 97 -7.52 3.01 -12.29
C ASP A 97 -8.41 4.01 -11.53
N TRP A 98 -7.86 4.86 -10.65
CA TRP A 98 -8.64 5.74 -9.77
C TRP A 98 -8.81 7.14 -10.36
N GLU A 99 -10.05 7.65 -10.40
CA GLU A 99 -10.38 8.92 -11.04
C GLU A 99 -10.63 10.06 -10.03
N GLY A 100 -10.38 9.85 -8.74
CA GLY A 100 -10.57 10.86 -7.71
C GLY A 100 -9.45 11.92 -7.67
N ASP A 101 -9.60 12.89 -6.76
CA ASP A 101 -8.64 13.99 -6.58
C ASP A 101 -7.50 13.61 -5.62
N PRO A 102 -6.24 13.50 -6.07
CA PRO A 102 -5.10 13.20 -5.21
C PRO A 102 -4.84 14.25 -4.12
N ALA A 103 -5.21 15.52 -4.36
CA ALA A 103 -5.06 16.57 -3.35
C ALA A 103 -6.10 16.40 -2.23
N ALA A 104 -7.34 16.05 -2.58
CA ALA A 104 -8.35 15.68 -1.59
C ALA A 104 -7.96 14.40 -0.82
N LEU A 105 -7.36 13.41 -1.50
CA LEU A 105 -6.85 12.20 -0.85
C LEU A 105 -5.79 12.53 0.19
N ARG A 106 -4.80 13.36 -0.18
CA ARG A 106 -3.77 13.82 0.76
C ARG A 106 -4.38 14.52 1.97
N ARG A 107 -5.27 15.50 1.74
CA ARG A 107 -5.97 16.20 2.81
C ARG A 107 -6.77 15.26 3.72
N GLN A 108 -7.39 14.21 3.17
CA GLN A 108 -8.13 13.23 3.97
C GLN A 108 -7.23 12.50 4.98
N PHE A 109 -5.99 12.15 4.61
CA PHE A 109 -5.05 11.51 5.53
C PHE A 109 -4.40 12.53 6.49
N ASP A 110 -4.22 13.78 6.06
CA ASP A 110 -3.72 14.86 6.92
C ASP A 110 -4.76 15.24 8.01
N ASP A 111 -6.02 15.39 7.63
CA ASP A 111 -7.12 15.81 8.53
C ASP A 111 -7.60 14.67 9.44
N TRP A 112 -7.41 13.42 9.01
CA TRP A 112 -7.84 12.22 9.74
C TRP A 112 -6.70 11.19 9.81
N PRO A 113 -5.72 11.39 10.71
CA PRO A 113 -4.65 10.42 10.91
C PRO A 113 -5.20 9.03 11.25
N ILE A 114 -4.48 7.99 10.81
CA ILE A 114 -4.75 6.59 11.17
C ILE A 114 -3.66 6.18 12.15
N ASP A 115 -4.04 5.84 13.37
CA ASP A 115 -3.11 5.32 14.36
C ASP A 115 -2.46 4.03 13.85
N GLY A 116 -1.13 3.95 13.92
CA GLY A 116 -0.35 2.79 13.46
C GLY A 116 0.06 2.80 11.98
N LEU A 117 -0.49 3.71 11.17
CA LEU A 117 -0.03 3.93 9.78
C LEU A 117 1.28 4.73 9.78
N LYS A 118 2.40 4.07 9.50
CA LYS A 118 3.75 4.63 9.51
C LYS A 118 4.17 5.28 8.20
N GLU A 119 3.64 4.80 7.07
CA GLU A 119 3.98 5.34 5.75
C GLU A 119 2.83 5.12 4.77
N LEU A 120 2.56 6.14 3.96
CA LEU A 120 1.62 6.02 2.86
C LEU A 120 2.19 6.70 1.63
N ALA A 121 2.39 5.92 0.58
CA ALA A 121 2.81 6.40 -0.73
C ALA A 121 1.68 6.19 -1.74
N VAL A 122 1.64 7.03 -2.77
CA VAL A 122 0.76 6.82 -3.92
C VAL A 122 1.60 6.64 -5.17
N VAL A 123 1.18 5.71 -6.04
CA VAL A 123 1.70 5.56 -7.41
C VAL A 123 0.65 6.14 -8.35
N LYS A 124 1.02 7.16 -9.12
CA LYS A 124 0.15 7.81 -10.11
C LYS A 124 0.20 7.08 -11.44
N PRO A 125 -0.78 7.31 -12.35
CA PRO A 125 -0.79 6.68 -13.68
C PRO A 125 0.45 6.96 -14.55
N ASP A 126 1.19 8.04 -14.28
CA ASP A 126 2.46 8.37 -14.94
C ASP A 126 3.70 7.70 -14.27
N GLY A 127 3.46 6.76 -13.35
CA GLY A 127 4.47 6.11 -12.52
C GLY A 127 5.08 7.02 -11.44
N THR A 128 4.56 8.24 -11.24
CA THR A 128 5.08 9.14 -10.22
C THR A 128 4.70 8.66 -8.83
N ILE A 129 5.72 8.50 -7.99
CA ILE A 129 5.56 8.11 -6.59
C ILE A 129 5.56 9.37 -5.74
N GLN A 130 4.51 9.53 -4.93
CA GLN A 130 4.39 10.65 -3.99
C GLN A 130 4.10 10.11 -2.60
N GLN A 131 4.93 10.49 -1.62
CA GLN A 131 4.65 10.22 -0.21
C GLN A 131 3.59 11.19 0.31
N ILE A 132 2.53 10.65 0.91
CA ILE A 132 1.51 11.39 1.66
C ILE A 132 1.92 11.43 3.13
N ILE A 133 2.22 10.26 3.71
CA ILE A 133 2.79 10.13 5.06
C ILE A 133 4.22 9.63 4.88
N ARG A 134 5.17 10.40 5.40
CA ARG A 134 6.60 10.09 5.29
C ARG A 134 7.04 9.19 6.43
N ARG A 135 8.02 8.36 6.14
CA ARG A 135 8.81 7.67 7.16
C ARG A 135 9.69 8.70 7.87
N ASP A 136 9.40 8.95 9.15
CA ASP A 136 10.24 9.74 10.04
C ASP A 136 11.54 8.99 10.43
#